data_AF-A0A8C1SBV0-F1
#
_entry.id   AF-A0A8C1SBV0-F1
#
_cell.length_a   1.000
_cell.length_b   1.000
_cell.length_c   1.000
_cell.angle_alpha   90.00
_cell.angle_beta   90.00
_cell.angle_gamma   90.00
#
_symmetry.space_group_name_H-M   'P 1'
#
loop_
_entity.id
_entity.type
_entity.pdbx_description
1 polymer ?
#
loop_
_entity_poly.entity_id
_entity_poly.type
_entity_poly.pdbx_seq_one_letter_code
_entity_poly.pdbx_strand_id
1 'polypeptide(L)'
;MRGVLELYPINGSASVDREDLPASLVQDIRSYFQISQECFSMLLVGKDGNVKSWYPSPLWSMSIIYELVDSMQLRRQEMAIQQSLGTCWPDDYSHHDGYHEGYHDGYGY
;
A
#
# COMPACT_ATOMS: atom_id res chain seq x y z
N MET A 1 -3.39 15.80 15.92
CA MET A 1 -3.28 14.98 14.69
C MET A 1 -3.48 13.53 15.11
N ARG A 2 -4.43 12.80 14.52
CA ARG A 2 -4.64 11.36 14.79
C ARG A 2 -4.08 10.57 13.61
N GLY A 3 -3.54 9.39 13.87
CA GLY A 3 -3.08 8.46 12.84
C GLY A 3 -3.72 7.10 13.06
N VAL A 4 -3.76 6.28 12.01
CA VAL A 4 -4.25 4.90 12.07
C VAL A 4 -3.21 4.00 11.41
N LEU A 5 -2.88 2.90 12.04
CA LEU A 5 -2.09 1.81 11.48
C LEU A 5 -3.03 0.70 11.02
N GLU A 6 -2.89 0.29 9.77
CA GLU A 6 -3.58 -0.86 9.18
C GLU A 6 -2.56 -1.96 8.90
N LEU A 7 -2.73 -3.12 9.54
CA LEU A 7 -1.89 -4.30 9.32
C LEU A 7 -2.64 -5.32 8.46
N TYR A 8 -1.99 -5.72 7.37
CA TYR A 8 -2.48 -6.73 6.43
C TYR A 8 -1.72 -8.05 6.68
N PRO A 9 -2.28 -8.98 7.47
CA PRO A 9 -1.57 -10.18 7.88
C PRO A 9 -1.39 -11.18 6.73
N ILE A 10 -0.26 -11.88 6.73
CA ILE A 10 0.07 -12.90 5.71
C ILE A 10 -0.64 -14.24 5.91
N ASN A 11 -1.45 -14.37 6.96
CA ASN A 11 -2.12 -15.62 7.33
C ASN A 11 -3.35 -15.95 6.46
N GLY A 12 -3.63 -15.15 5.42
CA GLY A 12 -4.76 -15.36 4.52
C GLY A 12 -6.11 -14.91 5.10
N SER A 13 -6.13 -14.27 6.27
CA SER A 13 -7.34 -13.63 6.77
C SER A 13 -7.60 -12.33 5.99
N ALA A 14 -8.86 -12.11 5.60
CA ALA A 14 -9.29 -10.87 4.95
C ALA A 14 -9.51 -9.72 5.97
N SER A 15 -9.20 -9.94 7.25
CA SER A 15 -9.32 -8.94 8.30
C SER A 15 -8.08 -8.05 8.33
N VAL A 16 -8.32 -6.74 8.35
CA VAL A 16 -7.28 -5.71 8.56
C VAL A 16 -7.31 -5.31 10.02
N ASP A 17 -6.20 -5.51 10.72
CA ASP A 17 -6.07 -5.05 12.10
C ASP A 17 -5.82 -3.54 12.10
N ARG A 18 -6.64 -2.81 12.85
CA ARG A 18 -6.59 -1.35 12.93
C ARG A 18 -6.22 -0.88 14.33
N GLU A 19 -5.22 -0.02 14.40
CA GLU A 19 -4.74 0.57 15.65
C GLU A 19 -4.66 2.10 15.54
N ASP A 20 -5.16 2.81 16.55
CA ASP A 20 -4.99 4.26 16.68
C ASP A 20 -3.55 4.60 17.08
N LEU A 21 -2.89 5.48 16.34
CA LEU A 21 -1.54 5.92 16.63
C LEU A 21 -1.51 7.16 17.53
N PRO A 22 -0.63 7.22 18.54
CA PRO A 22 -0.46 8.41 19.37
C PRO A 22 0.06 9.59 18.54
N ALA A 23 -0.39 10.79 18.87
CA ALA A 23 -0.06 12.00 18.10
C ALA A 23 1.45 12.29 18.02
N SER A 24 2.21 11.95 19.06
CA SER A 24 3.68 12.08 19.06
C SER A 24 4.33 11.19 18.00
N LEU A 25 3.92 9.91 17.91
CA LEU A 25 4.46 8.98 16.93
C LEU A 25 4.13 9.42 15.49
N VAL A 26 2.92 9.93 15.25
CA VAL A 26 2.56 10.51 13.95
C VAL A 26 3.51 11.66 13.59
N GLN A 27 3.81 12.54 14.56
CA GLN A 27 4.74 13.65 14.35
C GLN A 27 6.17 13.16 14.09
N ASP A 28 6.62 12.14 14.80
CA ASP A 28 7.96 11.56 14.64
C ASP A 28 8.12 10.91 13.26
N ILE A 29 7.12 10.14 12.80
CA ILE A 29 7.11 9.52 11.47
C ILE A 29 7.15 10.60 10.37
N ARG A 30 6.34 11.66 10.50
CA ARG A 30 6.38 12.77 9.53
C ARG A 30 7.73 13.46 9.50
N SER A 31 8.31 13.70 10.68
CA SER A 31 9.63 14.34 10.79
C SER A 31 10.72 13.48 10.15
N TYR A 32 10.70 12.17 10.40
CA TYR A 32 11.64 11.21 9.83
C TYR A 32 11.61 11.22 8.29
N PHE A 33 10.41 11.19 7.70
CA PHE A 33 10.23 11.24 6.24
C PHE A 33 10.17 12.65 5.65
N GLN A 34 10.35 13.69 6.47
CA GLN A 34 10.30 15.11 6.07
C GLN A 34 8.98 15.50 5.38
N ILE A 35 7.85 14.97 5.88
CA ILE A 35 6.52 15.20 5.31
C ILE A 35 5.86 16.43 5.95
N SER A 36 5.68 17.50 5.17
CA SER A 36 4.96 18.72 5.60
C SER A 36 3.53 18.41 6.01
N GLN A 37 3.06 18.96 7.13
CA GLN A 37 1.67 18.83 7.63
C GLN A 37 0.61 19.44 6.70
N GLU A 38 1.03 20.34 5.81
CA GLU A 38 0.14 21.17 5.00
C GLU A 38 -0.34 20.46 3.73
N CYS A 39 0.41 19.44 3.28
CA CYS A 39 0.17 18.75 2.02
C CYS A 39 -0.11 17.27 2.21
N PHE A 40 -0.88 16.70 1.29
CA PHE A 40 -1.00 15.25 1.15
C PHE A 40 0.35 14.66 0.70
N SER A 41 0.69 13.48 1.21
CA SER A 41 1.84 12.70 0.75
C SER A 41 1.58 11.22 0.97
N MET A 42 1.88 10.42 -0.05
CA MET A 42 1.90 8.97 0.03
C MET A 42 3.29 8.48 -0.33
N LEU A 43 3.87 7.63 0.53
CA LEU A 43 5.22 7.11 0.36
C LEU A 43 5.16 5.59 0.28
N LEU A 44 5.83 5.02 -0.72
CA LEU A 44 6.16 3.60 -0.72
C LEU A 44 7.51 3.43 -0.04
N VAL A 45 7.53 2.79 1.13
CA VAL A 45 8.75 2.57 1.93
C VAL A 45 9.13 1.09 1.82
N GLY A 46 10.39 0.81 1.50
CA GLY A 46 10.89 -0.55 1.44
C GLY A 46 11.10 -1.18 2.81
N LYS A 47 11.32 -2.50 2.85
CA LYS A 47 11.66 -3.25 4.08
C LYS A 47 12.97 -2.76 4.74
N ASP A 48 13.80 -2.05 3.99
CA ASP A 48 15.04 -1.39 4.43
C ASP A 48 14.80 0.00 5.08
N GLY A 49 13.55 0.46 5.15
CA GLY A 49 13.19 1.77 5.69
C GLY A 49 13.39 2.94 4.71
N ASN A 50 13.87 2.67 3.49
CA ASN A 50 14.12 3.69 2.47
C ASN A 50 12.87 3.96 1.62
N VAL A 51 12.64 5.22 1.27
CA VAL A 51 11.59 5.63 0.34
C VAL A 51 11.92 5.12 -1.07
N LYS A 52 10.99 4.41 -1.70
CA LYS A 52 11.08 3.91 -3.08
C LYS A 52 10.33 4.83 -4.06
N SER A 53 9.24 5.44 -3.62
CA SER A 53 8.52 6.47 -4.38
C SER A 53 7.74 7.41 -3.45
N TRP A 54 7.49 8.63 -3.92
CA TRP A 54 6.74 9.69 -3.23
C TRP A 54 5.69 10.25 -4.19
N TYR A 55 4.42 10.24 -3.77
CA TYR A 55 3.31 10.83 -4.52
C TYR A 55 2.69 12.01 -3.74
N PRO A 56 2.57 13.21 -4.35
CA PRO A 56 1.95 14.37 -3.71
C PRO A 56 0.42 14.34 -3.73
N SER A 57 -0.18 13.34 -4.39
CA SER A 57 -1.62 13.11 -4.47
C SER A 57 -1.92 11.62 -4.27
N PRO A 58 -3.14 11.24 -3.85
CA PRO A 58 -3.52 9.83 -3.78
C PRO A 58 -3.45 9.22 -5.19
N LEU A 59 -3.07 7.94 -5.27
CA LEU A 59 -3.21 7.18 -6.50
C LEU A 59 -4.67 6.75 -6.68
N TRP A 60 -5.06 6.60 -7.94
CA TRP A 60 -6.43 6.33 -8.36
C TRP A 60 -6.89 4.93 -7.97
N SER A 61 -5.93 4.00 -7.80
CA SER A 61 -6.22 2.62 -7.43
C SER A 61 -5.06 2.00 -6.65
N MET A 62 -5.40 1.20 -5.65
CA MET A 62 -4.45 0.35 -4.93
C MET A 62 -3.84 -0.74 -5.83
N SER A 63 -4.50 -1.13 -6.93
CA SER A 63 -3.94 -2.09 -7.90
C SER A 63 -2.59 -1.64 -8.46
N ILE A 64 -2.43 -0.33 -8.69
CA ILE A 64 -1.17 0.27 -9.17
C ILE A 64 -0.04 0.05 -8.15
N ILE A 65 -0.35 0.19 -6.85
CA ILE A 65 0.63 -0.05 -5.79
C ILE A 65 0.98 -1.53 -5.70
N TYR A 66 -0.01 -2.42 -5.80
CA TYR A 66 0.22 -3.86 -5.76
C TYR A 66 1.07 -4.34 -6.94
N GLU A 67 0.77 -3.89 -8.16
CA GLU A 67 1.58 -4.18 -9.36
C GLU A 67 3.01 -3.64 -9.21
N LEU A 68 3.18 -2.43 -8.68
CA LEU A 68 4.51 -1.87 -8.41
C LEU A 68 5.28 -2.72 -7.41
N VAL A 69 4.65 -3.13 -6.30
CA VAL A 69 5.26 -3.99 -5.28
C VAL A 69 5.62 -5.37 -5.86
N ASP A 70 4.72 -5.99 -6.63
CA ASP A 70 4.95 -7.30 -7.26
C ASP A 70 6.01 -7.26 -8.36
N SER A 71 6.25 -6.09 -8.96
CA SER A 71 7.38 -5.89 -9.87
C SER A 71 8.75 -5.93 -9.18
N MET A 72 8.82 -5.72 -7.86
CA MET A 72 10.08 -5.64 -7.11
C MET A 72 10.78 -7.00 -7.00
N GLN A 73 12.12 -7.01 -7.11
CA GLN A 73 12.92 -8.24 -7.07
C GLN A 73 12.70 -9.08 -5.80
N LEU A 74 12.72 -8.45 -4.62
CA LEU A 74 12.47 -9.15 -3.35
C LEU A 74 11.08 -9.79 -3.30
N ARG A 75 10.07 -9.10 -3.85
CA ARG A 75 8.70 -9.63 -3.90
C ARG A 75 8.60 -10.79 -4.88
N ARG A 76 9.26 -10.72 -6.04
CA ARG A 76 9.35 -11.86 -6.99
C ARG A 76 10.00 -13.09 -6.37
N GLN A 77 11.05 -12.91 -5.58
CA GLN A 77 11.69 -14.02 -4.83
C GLN A 77 10.73 -14.62 -3.80
N GLU A 78 10.01 -13.78 -3.05
CA GLU A 78 9.01 -14.21 -2.08
C GLU A 78 7.88 -15.01 -2.75
N MET A 79 7.36 -14.54 -3.89
CA MET A 79 6.35 -15.24 -4.68
C MET A 79 6.86 -16.59 -5.20
N ALA A 80 8.12 -16.68 -5.65
CA ALA A 80 8.71 -17.95 -6.09
C ALA A 80 8.81 -18.97 -4.94
N ILE A 81 9.08 -18.52 -3.71
CA ILE A 81 9.07 -19.37 -2.51
C ILE A 81 7.63 -19.80 -2.19
N GLN A 82 6.66 -18.90 -2.25
CA GLN A 82 5.25 -19.25 -2.01
C GLN A 82 4.74 -20.28 -3.04
N GLN A 83 5.14 -20.14 -4.30
CA GLN A 83 4.84 -21.11 -5.36
C GLN A 83 5.51 -22.47 -5.10
N SER A 84 6.79 -22.50 -4.72
CA SER A 84 7.49 -23.75 -4.45
C SER A 84 6.95 -24.51 -3.22
N LEU A 85 6.37 -23.79 -2.27
CA LEU A 85 5.71 -24.35 -1.09
C LEU A 85 4.24 -24.72 -1.33
N GLY A 86 3.69 -24.46 -2.52
CA GLY A 86 2.27 -24.67 -2.82
C GLY A 86 1.32 -23.76 -2.03
N THR A 87 1.84 -22.65 -1.49
CA THR A 87 1.07 -21.64 -0.75
C THR A 87 0.63 -20.47 -1.63
N CYS A 88 0.96 -20.50 -2.94
CA CYS A 88 0.34 -19.60 -3.90
C CYS A 88 -1.16 -19.93 -3.96
N TRP A 89 -2.00 -18.97 -3.60
CA TRP A 89 -3.43 -19.07 -3.82
C TRP A 89 -3.70 -19.29 -5.32
N PRO A 90 -4.72 -20.08 -5.71
CA PRO A 90 -5.07 -20.25 -7.12
C PRO A 90 -5.21 -18.88 -7.78
N ASP A 91 -4.58 -18.71 -8.95
CA ASP A 91 -4.61 -17.49 -9.75
C ASP A 91 -6.05 -17.23 -10.28
N ASP A 92 -6.95 -16.78 -9.41
CA ASP A 92 -8.19 -16.10 -9.81
C ASP A 92 -7.93 -14.60 -10.07
N TYR A 93 -6.66 -14.17 -10.16
CA TYR A 93 -6.25 -12.88 -10.74
C TYR A 93 -6.28 -12.90 -12.28
N SER A 94 -7.28 -13.57 -12.84
CA SER A 94 -7.66 -13.34 -14.24
C SER A 94 -8.13 -11.89 -14.35
N HIS A 95 -7.21 -11.01 -14.75
CA HIS A 95 -7.47 -9.72 -15.38
C HIS A 95 -8.69 -8.96 -14.78
N HIS A 96 -8.47 -8.28 -13.65
CA HIS A 96 -9.47 -7.40 -13.06
C HIS A 96 -9.61 -6.10 -13.87
N ASP A 97 -10.06 -6.21 -15.13
CA ASP A 97 -10.51 -5.13 -16.01
C ASP A 97 -11.81 -4.44 -15.52
N GLY A 98 -12.29 -4.80 -14.32
CA GLY A 98 -13.63 -4.44 -13.83
C GLY A 98 -13.71 -3.28 -12.83
N TYR A 99 -12.61 -2.62 -12.43
CA TYR A 99 -12.67 -1.52 -11.46
C TYR A 99 -12.82 -0.13 -12.08
N HIS A 100 -13.10 -0.02 -13.39
CA HIS A 100 -13.11 1.28 -14.07
C HIS A 100 -14.40 2.10 -13.87
N GLU A 101 -15.45 1.59 -13.23
CA GLU A 101 -16.78 2.22 -13.28
C GLU A 101 -17.28 2.74 -11.91
N GLY A 102 -16.43 3.42 -11.14
CA GLY A 102 -16.81 3.93 -9.81
C GLY A 102 -16.45 5.38 -9.47
N TYR A 103 -15.48 5.99 -10.17
CA TYR A 103 -14.99 7.34 -9.82
C TYR A 103 -15.32 8.38 -10.90
N HIS A 104 -16.27 8.07 -11.80
CA HIS A 104 -16.66 8.92 -12.92
C HIS A 104 -17.71 9.99 -12.56
N ASP A 105 -17.87 10.34 -11.28
CA ASP A 105 -18.76 11.44 -10.89
C ASP A 105 -18.04 12.49 -10.04
N GLY A 106 -17.81 13.64 -10.69
CA GLY A 106 -17.73 14.92 -9.99
C GLY A 106 -16.35 15.57 -9.85
N TYR A 107 -15.81 16.12 -10.94
CA TYR A 107 -15.20 17.46 -10.92
C TYR A 107 -15.46 18.14 -12.28
N GLY A 108 -16.60 18.81 -12.38
CA GLY A 108 -16.86 19.78 -13.44
C GLY A 108 -16.21 21.12 -13.09
N TYR A 109 -15.42 21.65 -14.02
CA TYR A 109 -15.16 23.09 -14.13
C TYR A 109 -16.11 23.68 -15.18
#